data_AF-A0A811U4V8-F1
#
_entry.id   AF-A0A811U4V8-F1
#
_cell.length_a   1.000
_cell.length_b   1.000
_cell.length_c   1.000
_cell.angle_alpha   90.00
_cell.angle_beta   90.00
_cell.angle_gamma   90.00
#
_symmetry.space_group_name_H-M   'P 1'
#
loop_
_entity.id
_entity.type
_entity.pdbx_description
1 polymer ?
#
loop_
_entity_poly.entity_id
_entity_poly.type
_entity_poly.pdbx_seq_one_letter_code
_entity_poly.pdbx_strand_id
1 'polypeptide(L)'
;MELVGVFLFSYYSLALFLLTHAIPYSPWLSPQRHGPLYEGVKLLIADVELQAALSWNETEFQLQEAVSAIYEQQTSIEEYEAPTEEHFNQRANTAYVHCYSRHEHTIQSLDGEITLKRQLCWQVLAHNLVALQNDHNSALNFLRNGAVEARNVLNVCNVTALRGSSNSSDHAGITLCVIGRIGALDQRLLAAAEHFADLLATKVSTEDDAEDNSCLEFEELRQQLDRAYEDISECVEQSNI
;
A
#
# COMPACT_ATOMS: atom_id res chain seq x y z
N MET A 1 -46.59 -1.56 -31.45
CA MET A 1 -46.68 -2.01 -30.04
C MET A 1 -45.90 -3.33 -29.86
N GLU A 2 -44.64 -3.40 -30.28
CA GLU A 2 -43.84 -4.64 -30.14
C GLU A 2 -42.47 -4.43 -29.47
N LEU A 3 -41.99 -3.18 -29.38
CA LEU A 3 -40.71 -2.85 -28.74
C LEU A 3 -40.77 -2.87 -27.21
N VAL A 4 -41.93 -2.64 -26.59
CA VAL A 4 -42.06 -2.57 -25.12
C VAL A 4 -41.92 -3.96 -24.46
N GLY A 5 -42.34 -5.02 -25.16
CA GLY A 5 -42.22 -6.40 -24.66
C GLY A 5 -40.78 -6.90 -24.60
N VAL A 6 -39.95 -6.53 -25.59
CA VAL A 6 -38.55 -6.99 -25.67
C VAL A 6 -37.68 -6.36 -24.60
N PHE A 7 -37.90 -5.07 -24.29
CA PHE A 7 -37.19 -4.39 -23.19
C PHE A 7 -37.59 -4.91 -21.80
N LEU A 8 -38.86 -5.31 -21.61
CA LEU A 8 -39.27 -5.94 -20.35
C LEU A 8 -38.61 -7.31 -20.19
N PHE A 9 -38.60 -8.15 -21.22
CA PHE A 9 -37.97 -9.47 -21.15
C PHE A 9 -36.45 -9.41 -20.93
N SER A 10 -35.75 -8.44 -21.52
CA SER A 10 -34.31 -8.27 -21.29
C SER A 10 -34.01 -7.76 -19.88
N TYR A 11 -34.84 -6.87 -19.34
CA TYR A 11 -34.68 -6.38 -17.96
C TYR A 11 -34.96 -7.47 -16.93
N TYR A 12 -36.00 -8.28 -17.14
CA TYR A 12 -36.27 -9.45 -16.29
C TYR A 12 -35.16 -10.48 -16.38
N SER A 13 -34.60 -10.72 -17.57
CA SER A 13 -33.49 -11.67 -17.74
C SER A 13 -32.20 -11.16 -17.09
N LEU A 14 -31.90 -9.87 -17.18
CA LEU A 14 -30.74 -9.24 -16.53
C LEU A 14 -30.89 -9.24 -15.01
N ALA A 15 -32.09 -8.94 -14.50
CA ALA A 15 -32.41 -9.00 -13.07
C ALA A 15 -32.34 -10.45 -12.55
N LEU A 16 -32.80 -11.44 -13.32
CA LEU A 16 -32.67 -12.85 -12.96
C LEU A 16 -31.21 -13.31 -12.97
N PHE A 17 -30.39 -12.82 -13.90
CA PHE A 17 -28.96 -13.13 -13.98
C PHE A 17 -28.18 -12.51 -12.80
N LEU A 18 -28.51 -11.26 -12.44
CA LEU A 18 -27.94 -10.60 -11.26
C LEU A 18 -28.38 -11.28 -9.96
N LEU A 19 -29.64 -11.74 -9.87
CA LEU A 19 -30.12 -12.54 -8.76
C LEU A 19 -29.36 -13.87 -8.67
N THR A 20 -29.15 -14.60 -9.77
CA THR A 20 -28.44 -15.90 -9.73
C THR A 20 -26.95 -15.79 -9.43
N HIS A 21 -26.31 -14.66 -9.77
CA HIS A 21 -24.89 -14.41 -9.48
C HIS A 21 -24.66 -13.72 -8.14
N ALA A 22 -25.69 -13.13 -7.52
CA ALA A 22 -25.67 -12.65 -6.13
C ALA A 22 -26.05 -13.74 -5.11
N ILE A 23 -26.68 -14.84 -5.55
CA ILE A 23 -27.07 -15.97 -4.70
C ILE A 23 -25.92 -16.69 -3.96
N PRO A 24 -24.68 -16.84 -4.45
CA PRO A 24 -23.64 -17.51 -3.65
C PRO A 24 -23.28 -16.74 -2.36
N TYR A 25 -23.71 -15.48 -2.24
CA TYR A 25 -23.52 -14.65 -1.05
C TYR A 25 -24.79 -14.43 -0.23
N SER A 26 -25.93 -15.05 -0.59
CA SER A 26 -27.14 -14.94 0.22
C SER A 26 -27.08 -15.94 1.38
N PRO A 27 -27.00 -15.50 2.64
CA PRO A 27 -26.86 -16.42 3.77
C PRO A 27 -28.08 -17.30 4.05
N TRP A 28 -29.22 -16.90 3.49
CA TRP A 28 -30.52 -17.49 3.72
C TRP A 28 -30.78 -18.74 2.88
N LEU A 29 -29.92 -19.04 1.90
CA LEU A 29 -30.06 -20.18 0.98
C LEU A 29 -29.19 -21.39 1.33
N SER A 30 -28.42 -21.35 2.43
CA SER A 30 -27.81 -22.59 2.94
C SER A 30 -28.92 -23.48 3.54
N PRO A 31 -28.94 -24.80 3.27
CA PRO A 31 -29.89 -25.69 3.91
C PRO A 31 -29.62 -25.66 5.42
N GLN A 32 -30.50 -25.01 6.17
CA GLN A 32 -30.41 -24.91 7.63
C GLN A 32 -30.45 -26.33 8.22
N ARG A 33 -29.28 -26.85 8.61
CA ARG A 33 -29.17 -28.19 9.23
C ARG A 33 -29.41 -28.12 10.74
N HIS A 34 -29.33 -26.92 11.32
CA HIS A 34 -29.48 -26.65 12.75
C HIS A 34 -30.41 -25.46 13.01
N GLY A 35 -30.68 -25.17 14.28
CA GLY A 35 -31.57 -24.06 14.67
C GLY A 35 -31.08 -22.69 14.18
N PRO A 36 -32.00 -21.72 13.98
CA PRO A 36 -31.70 -20.42 13.35
C PRO A 36 -30.66 -19.60 14.11
N LEU A 37 -30.61 -19.72 15.45
CA LEU A 37 -29.61 -19.02 16.26
C LEU A 37 -28.19 -19.52 15.98
N TYR A 38 -27.99 -20.83 15.86
CA TYR A 38 -26.68 -21.41 15.58
C TYR A 38 -26.21 -21.04 14.16
N GLU A 39 -27.08 -21.15 13.16
CA GLU A 39 -26.69 -20.81 11.78
C GLU A 39 -26.45 -19.31 11.62
N GLY A 40 -27.25 -18.46 12.28
CA GLY A 40 -27.05 -17.00 12.28
C GLY A 40 -25.73 -16.59 12.94
N VAL A 41 -25.37 -17.18 14.09
CA VAL A 41 -24.09 -16.93 14.75
C VAL A 41 -22.91 -17.38 13.89
N LYS A 42 -23.01 -18.55 13.24
CA LYS A 42 -21.96 -19.03 12.35
C LYS A 42 -21.77 -18.14 11.14
N LEU A 43 -22.87 -17.67 10.57
CA LEU A 43 -22.84 -16.74 9.47
C LEU A 43 -22.15 -15.43 9.88
N LEU A 44 -22.53 -14.87 11.03
CA LEU A 44 -21.94 -13.63 11.53
C LEU A 44 -20.42 -13.76 11.68
N ILE A 45 -19.94 -14.88 12.24
CA ILE A 45 -18.51 -15.16 12.37
C ILE A 45 -17.83 -15.29 10.99
N ALA A 46 -18.48 -15.97 10.04
CA ALA A 46 -17.94 -16.15 8.69
C ALA A 46 -17.85 -14.82 7.90
N ASP A 47 -18.82 -13.92 8.09
CA ASP A 47 -18.80 -12.58 7.50
C ASP A 47 -17.61 -11.77 8.03
N VAL A 48 -17.39 -11.76 9.34
CA VAL A 48 -16.26 -11.07 9.97
C VAL A 48 -14.91 -11.70 9.57
N GLU A 49 -14.84 -13.03 9.48
CA GLU A 49 -13.65 -13.74 8.97
C GLU A 49 -13.32 -13.30 7.55
N LEU A 50 -14.32 -13.19 6.67
CA LEU A 50 -14.15 -12.72 5.31
C LEU A 50 -13.71 -11.26 5.26
N GLN A 51 -14.36 -10.37 6.03
CA GLN A 51 -14.01 -8.95 6.07
C GLN A 51 -12.58 -8.72 6.58
N ALA A 52 -12.16 -9.47 7.61
CA ALA A 52 -10.79 -9.41 8.11
C ALA A 52 -9.77 -9.87 7.06
N ALA A 53 -10.08 -10.94 6.32
CA ALA A 53 -9.23 -11.42 5.23
C ALA A 53 -9.13 -10.40 4.07
N LEU A 54 -10.24 -9.78 3.69
CA LEU A 54 -10.25 -8.71 2.68
C LEU A 54 -9.43 -7.50 3.14
N SER A 55 -9.57 -7.10 4.40
CA SER A 55 -8.80 -6.00 4.98
C SER A 55 -7.30 -6.29 4.97
N TRP A 56 -6.88 -7.52 5.29
CA TRP A 56 -5.49 -7.93 5.18
C TRP A 56 -4.99 -7.90 3.73
N ASN A 57 -5.74 -8.45 2.78
CA ASN A 57 -5.31 -8.49 1.38
C ASN A 57 -5.09 -7.08 0.81
N GLU A 58 -5.98 -6.14 1.12
CA GLU A 58 -5.82 -4.74 0.74
C GLU A 58 -4.58 -4.12 1.39
N THR A 59 -4.39 -4.35 2.69
CA THR A 59 -3.22 -3.87 3.44
C THR A 59 -1.92 -4.42 2.86
N GLU A 60 -1.89 -5.72 2.53
CA GLU A 60 -0.74 -6.40 1.94
C GLU A 60 -0.41 -5.84 0.56
N PHE A 61 -1.42 -5.57 -0.27
CA PHE A 61 -1.24 -4.92 -1.56
C PHE A 61 -0.61 -3.53 -1.41
N GLN A 62 -1.17 -2.68 -0.56
CA GLN A 62 -0.65 -1.33 -0.30
C GLN A 62 0.79 -1.35 0.24
N LEU A 63 1.09 -2.29 1.14
CA LEU A 63 2.44 -2.48 1.66
C LEU A 63 3.43 -2.85 0.54
N GLN A 64 3.04 -3.78 -0.34
CA GLN A 64 3.89 -4.20 -1.47
C GLN A 64 4.13 -3.05 -2.45
N GLU A 65 3.10 -2.26 -2.75
CA GLU A 65 3.22 -1.09 -3.63
C GLU A 65 4.20 -0.06 -3.05
N ALA A 66 4.04 0.27 -1.77
CA ALA A 66 4.94 1.21 -1.08
C ALA A 66 6.39 0.72 -1.01
N VAL A 67 6.61 -0.55 -0.68
CA VAL A 67 7.95 -1.15 -0.67
C VAL A 67 8.57 -1.11 -2.07
N SER A 68 7.77 -1.41 -3.10
CA SER A 68 8.24 -1.36 -4.50
C SER A 68 8.62 0.06 -4.93
N ALA A 69 7.82 1.06 -4.57
CA ALA A 69 8.12 2.46 -4.85
C ALA A 69 9.43 2.92 -4.19
N ILE A 70 9.67 2.52 -2.94
CA ILE A 70 10.95 2.83 -2.25
C ILE A 70 12.12 2.15 -2.94
N TYR A 71 11.98 0.88 -3.37
CA TYR A 71 13.03 0.19 -4.12
C TYR A 71 13.32 0.85 -5.47
N GLU A 72 12.30 1.32 -6.18
CA GLU A 72 12.46 2.06 -7.44
C GLU A 72 13.27 3.35 -7.22
N GLN A 73 12.95 4.10 -6.15
CA GLN A 73 13.71 5.30 -5.78
C GLN A 73 15.17 4.98 -5.42
N GLN A 74 15.41 3.91 -4.64
CA GLN A 74 16.78 3.47 -4.32
C GLN A 74 17.56 3.08 -5.59
N THR A 75 16.91 2.38 -6.52
CA THR A 75 17.52 2.00 -7.79
C THR A 75 17.89 3.23 -8.62
N SER A 76 16.99 4.21 -8.72
CA SER A 76 17.27 5.46 -9.43
C SER A 76 18.46 6.23 -8.83
N ILE A 77 18.63 6.17 -7.51
CA ILE A 77 19.77 6.77 -6.80
C ILE A 77 21.07 5.99 -7.04
N GLU A 78 21.02 4.66 -7.10
CA GLU A 78 22.18 3.80 -7.35
C GLU A 78 22.64 3.87 -8.81
N GLU A 79 21.71 3.95 -9.76
CA GLU A 79 21.97 4.11 -11.19
C GLU A 79 22.44 5.54 -11.54
N TYR A 80 22.37 6.49 -10.61
CA TYR A 80 22.94 7.81 -10.81
C TYR A 80 24.47 7.71 -10.93
N GLU A 81 24.94 7.67 -12.17
CA GLU A 81 26.33 7.93 -12.51
C GLU A 81 26.55 9.45 -12.47
N ALA A 82 27.49 9.89 -11.62
CA ALA A 82 27.93 11.27 -11.69
C ALA A 82 28.43 11.53 -13.13
N PRO A 83 28.05 12.64 -13.80
CA PRO A 83 28.36 12.92 -15.22
C PRO A 83 29.86 12.96 -15.59
N THR A 84 30.74 12.66 -14.66
CA THR A 84 32.19 12.72 -14.78
C THR A 84 32.79 11.86 -15.90
N GLU A 85 32.38 10.62 -16.15
CA GLU A 85 33.16 9.76 -17.06
C GLU A 85 33.04 10.18 -18.54
N GLU A 86 31.84 10.58 -18.98
CA GLU A 86 31.59 11.05 -20.34
C GLU A 86 32.14 12.46 -20.59
N HIS A 87 32.08 13.35 -19.59
CA HIS A 87 32.63 14.71 -19.68
C HIS A 87 34.15 14.78 -19.49
N PHE A 88 34.76 13.88 -18.72
CA PHE A 88 36.23 13.77 -18.63
C PHE A 88 36.85 13.35 -19.97
N ASN A 89 36.16 12.50 -20.75
CA ASN A 89 36.62 12.06 -22.06
C ASN A 89 36.61 13.18 -23.12
N GLN A 90 35.87 14.28 -22.90
CA GLN A 90 35.82 15.44 -23.79
C GLN A 90 36.94 16.48 -23.53
N ARG A 91 37.81 16.27 -22.53
CA ARG A 91 38.94 17.17 -22.19
C ARG A 91 39.99 17.33 -23.30
N ALA A 92 39.94 16.54 -24.36
CA ALA A 92 40.76 16.72 -25.56
C ALA A 92 40.27 17.87 -26.47
N ASN A 93 39.02 18.33 -26.29
CA ASN A 93 38.45 19.44 -27.06
C ASN A 93 38.70 20.78 -26.36
N THR A 94 39.46 21.66 -26.98
CA THR A 94 39.81 23.00 -26.44
C THR A 94 38.59 23.90 -26.23
N ALA A 95 37.56 23.76 -27.08
CA ALA A 95 36.30 24.48 -26.92
C ALA A 95 35.56 24.02 -25.66
N TYR A 96 35.52 22.71 -25.43
CA TYR A 96 34.93 22.10 -24.24
C TYR A 96 35.61 22.58 -22.96
N VAL A 97 36.96 22.58 -22.93
CA VAL A 97 37.73 23.07 -21.77
C VAL A 97 37.41 24.53 -21.47
N HIS A 98 37.31 25.39 -22.49
CA HIS A 98 36.99 26.79 -22.31
C HIS A 98 35.57 26.98 -21.74
N CYS A 99 34.56 26.34 -22.34
CA CYS A 99 33.18 26.42 -21.87
C CYS A 99 33.02 25.84 -20.46
N TYR A 100 33.63 24.69 -20.17
CA TYR A 100 33.62 24.07 -18.84
C TYR A 100 34.22 24.98 -17.76
N SER A 101 35.34 25.65 -18.03
CA SER A 101 36.01 26.53 -17.06
C SER A 101 35.11 27.66 -16.53
N ARG A 102 34.11 28.07 -17.31
CA ARG A 102 33.13 29.10 -16.91
C ARG A 102 32.12 28.60 -15.87
N HIS A 103 31.90 27.29 -15.82
CA HIS A 103 30.92 26.62 -14.94
C HIS A 103 31.58 25.73 -13.88
N GLU A 104 32.92 25.64 -13.86
CA GLU A 104 33.69 24.72 -13.00
C GLU A 104 33.33 24.82 -11.52
N HIS A 105 33.28 26.05 -10.97
CA HIS A 105 32.93 26.25 -9.57
C HIS A 105 31.50 25.81 -9.25
N THR A 106 30.55 26.08 -10.15
CA THR A 106 29.14 25.67 -9.98
C THR A 106 29.02 24.16 -10.01
N ILE A 107 29.67 23.50 -10.97
CA ILE A 107 29.67 22.04 -11.10
C ILE A 107 30.29 21.37 -9.88
N GLN A 108 31.43 21.88 -9.39
CA GLN A 108 32.08 21.34 -8.19
C GLN A 108 31.22 21.50 -6.93
N SER A 109 30.50 22.61 -6.79
CA SER A 109 29.57 22.81 -5.67
C SER A 109 28.40 21.82 -5.75
N LEU A 110 27.77 21.74 -6.92
CA LEU A 110 26.64 20.84 -7.16
C LEU A 110 27.03 19.37 -6.94
N ASP A 111 28.19 18.93 -7.42
CA ASP A 111 28.66 17.55 -7.26
C ASP A 111 28.87 17.16 -5.79
N GLY A 112 29.41 18.09 -4.99
CA GLY A 112 29.56 17.92 -3.54
C GLY A 112 28.22 17.82 -2.81
N GLU A 113 27.27 18.70 -3.17
CA GLU A 113 25.93 18.73 -2.58
C GLU A 113 25.09 17.50 -2.99
N ILE A 114 25.14 17.09 -4.26
CA ILE A 114 24.49 15.88 -4.78
C ILE A 114 25.00 14.65 -4.04
N THR A 115 26.32 14.53 -3.86
CA THR A 115 26.89 13.38 -3.15
C THR A 115 26.38 13.28 -1.72
N LEU A 116 26.30 14.40 -1.00
CA LEU A 116 25.78 14.46 0.36
C LEU A 116 24.29 14.10 0.38
N LYS A 117 23.47 14.75 -0.46
CA LYS A 117 22.02 14.57 -0.48
C LYS A 117 21.61 13.19 -0.95
N ARG A 118 22.36 12.60 -1.89
CA ARG A 118 22.22 11.21 -2.29
C ARG A 118 22.39 10.25 -1.12
N GLN A 119 23.43 10.42 -0.30
CA GLN A 119 23.66 9.57 0.87
C GLN A 119 22.55 9.71 1.91
N LEU A 120 22.11 10.94 2.18
CA LEU A 120 21.01 11.21 3.12
C LEU A 120 19.70 10.58 2.62
N CYS A 121 19.36 10.78 1.35
CA CYS A 121 18.17 10.19 0.76
C CYS A 121 18.20 8.66 0.83
N TRP A 122 19.32 8.02 0.47
CA TRP A 122 19.46 6.57 0.57
C TRP A 122 19.26 6.06 2.01
N GLN A 123 19.80 6.77 3.02
CA GLN A 123 19.58 6.45 4.43
C GLN A 123 18.13 6.57 4.85
N VAL A 124 17.44 7.63 4.41
CA VAL A 124 16.00 7.85 4.69
C VAL A 124 15.17 6.74 4.06
N LEU A 125 15.42 6.41 2.79
CA LEU A 125 14.72 5.33 2.10
C LEU A 125 14.96 3.97 2.77
N ALA A 126 16.19 3.66 3.14
CA ALA A 126 16.52 2.43 3.86
C ALA A 126 15.82 2.37 5.23
N HIS A 127 15.78 3.49 5.96
CA HIS A 127 15.06 3.59 7.23
C HIS A 127 13.54 3.39 7.05
N ASN A 128 12.94 4.00 6.04
CA ASN A 128 11.51 3.87 5.76
C ASN A 128 11.16 2.44 5.32
N LEU A 129 12.00 1.82 4.50
CA LEU A 129 11.86 0.42 4.09
C LEU A 129 11.90 -0.52 5.29
N VAL A 130 12.86 -0.33 6.20
CA VAL A 130 12.93 -1.11 7.45
C VAL A 130 11.70 -0.87 8.32
N ALA A 131 11.18 0.36 8.40
CA ALA A 131 9.98 0.68 9.18
C ALA A 131 8.70 0.02 8.61
N LEU A 132 8.58 -0.07 7.28
CA LEU A 132 7.45 -0.74 6.61
C LEU A 132 7.58 -2.27 6.66
N GLN A 133 8.79 -2.81 6.51
CA GLN A 133 9.04 -4.26 6.48
C GLN A 133 9.10 -4.90 7.88
N ASN A 134 9.53 -4.16 8.92
CA ASN A 134 9.58 -4.72 10.26
C ASN A 134 8.17 -4.89 10.84
N ASP A 135 7.81 -6.16 11.01
CA ASP A 135 6.66 -6.77 11.73
C ASP A 135 6.41 -6.25 13.18
N HIS A 136 7.13 -5.23 13.67
CA HIS A 136 6.88 -4.65 15.00
C HIS A 136 5.61 -3.80 15.09
N ASN A 137 4.97 -3.54 13.96
CA ASN A 137 3.62 -3.00 13.95
C ASN A 137 2.65 -4.11 14.42
N SER A 138 2.33 -4.11 15.71
CA SER A 138 1.28 -4.94 16.29
C SER A 138 -0.03 -4.85 15.48
N ALA A 139 -0.24 -3.72 14.78
CA ALA A 139 -1.31 -3.50 13.82
C ALA A 139 -1.26 -4.46 12.62
N LEU A 140 -0.14 -4.54 11.88
CA LEU A 140 0.01 -5.44 10.72
C LEU A 140 -0.15 -6.90 11.12
N ASN A 141 0.48 -7.29 12.22
CA ASN A 141 0.34 -8.65 12.76
C ASN A 141 -1.09 -8.96 13.20
N PHE A 142 -1.81 -7.97 13.71
CA PHE A 142 -3.22 -8.13 14.06
C PHE A 142 -4.10 -8.30 12.81
N LEU A 143 -3.91 -7.45 11.78
CA LEU A 143 -4.62 -7.54 10.51
C LEU A 143 -4.41 -8.91 9.84
N ARG A 144 -3.15 -9.37 9.76
CA ARG A 144 -2.78 -10.69 9.21
C ARG A 144 -3.50 -11.85 9.89
N ASN A 145 -3.68 -11.76 11.20
CA ASN A 145 -4.30 -12.83 12.00
C ASN A 145 -5.80 -12.61 12.24
N GLY A 146 -6.39 -11.51 11.76
CA GLY A 146 -7.77 -11.13 12.05
C GLY A 146 -8.79 -12.19 11.67
N ALA A 147 -8.62 -12.82 10.51
CA ALA A 147 -9.50 -13.91 10.04
C ALA A 147 -9.41 -15.15 10.95
N VAL A 148 -8.20 -15.50 11.40
CA VAL A 148 -7.99 -16.61 12.35
C VAL A 148 -8.68 -16.30 13.69
N GLU A 149 -8.57 -15.06 14.15
CA GLU A 149 -9.17 -14.64 15.42
C GLU A 149 -10.70 -14.59 15.35
N ALA A 150 -11.27 -14.15 14.21
CA ALA A 150 -12.71 -14.25 13.93
C ALA A 150 -13.18 -15.70 14.03
N ARG A 151 -12.51 -16.61 13.33
CA ARG A 151 -12.85 -18.04 13.35
C ARG A 151 -12.73 -18.67 14.73
N ASN A 152 -11.76 -18.22 15.54
CA ASN A 152 -11.54 -18.71 16.89
C ASN A 152 -12.72 -18.43 17.84
N VAL A 153 -13.56 -17.43 17.54
CA VAL A 153 -14.80 -17.14 18.28
C VAL A 153 -15.72 -18.36 18.35
N LEU A 154 -15.74 -19.22 17.33
CA LEU A 154 -16.52 -20.47 17.33
C LEU A 154 -16.18 -21.35 18.54
N ASN A 155 -14.89 -21.45 18.88
CA ASN A 155 -14.39 -22.28 19.96
C ASN A 155 -14.48 -21.54 21.30
N VAL A 156 -14.02 -20.29 21.34
CA VAL A 156 -13.94 -19.48 22.57
C VAL A 156 -15.33 -19.26 23.17
N CYS A 157 -16.33 -19.00 22.35
CA CYS A 157 -17.70 -18.80 22.80
C CYS A 157 -18.54 -20.08 22.81
N ASN A 158 -17.92 -21.26 22.57
CA ASN A 158 -18.60 -22.55 22.55
C ASN A 158 -19.86 -22.57 21.64
N VAL A 159 -19.74 -22.04 20.42
CA VAL A 159 -20.86 -21.87 19.47
C VAL A 159 -21.52 -23.21 19.12
N THR A 160 -20.77 -24.31 19.17
CA THR A 160 -21.29 -25.66 18.92
C THR A 160 -22.40 -26.07 19.90
N ALA A 161 -22.42 -25.51 21.12
CA ALA A 161 -23.49 -25.76 22.10
C ALA A 161 -24.85 -25.19 21.64
N LEU A 162 -24.89 -24.25 20.69
CA LEU A 162 -26.13 -23.75 20.09
C LEU A 162 -26.79 -24.77 19.13
N ARG A 163 -26.11 -25.87 18.75
CA ARG A 163 -26.69 -26.91 17.86
C ARG A 163 -27.80 -27.71 18.53
N GLY A 164 -27.75 -27.88 19.85
CA GLY A 164 -28.68 -28.72 20.61
C GLY A 164 -29.95 -27.97 21.00
N SER A 165 -31.10 -28.67 21.05
CA SER A 165 -32.38 -28.11 21.53
C SER A 165 -32.59 -28.28 23.05
N SER A 166 -31.54 -28.62 23.82
CA SER A 166 -31.70 -28.93 25.23
C SER A 166 -31.82 -27.65 26.06
N ASN A 167 -32.85 -27.58 26.91
CA ASN A 167 -33.19 -26.47 27.83
C ASN A 167 -32.10 -26.05 28.85
N SER A 168 -30.86 -26.55 28.75
CA SER A 168 -29.76 -26.26 29.68
C SER A 168 -28.58 -25.52 29.06
N SER A 169 -28.63 -25.15 27.78
CA SER A 169 -27.58 -24.33 27.16
C SER A 169 -27.81 -22.85 27.40
N ASP A 170 -26.78 -22.18 27.91
CA ASP A 170 -26.76 -20.72 28.09
C ASP A 170 -26.65 -20.00 26.74
N HIS A 171 -27.75 -20.01 25.99
CA HIS A 171 -27.82 -19.38 24.68
C HIS A 171 -27.51 -17.88 24.75
N ALA A 172 -28.01 -17.20 25.80
CA ALA A 172 -27.78 -15.79 26.00
C ALA A 172 -26.29 -15.48 26.23
N GLY A 173 -25.63 -16.23 27.11
CA GLY A 173 -24.19 -16.07 27.38
C GLY A 173 -23.33 -16.36 26.15
N ILE A 174 -23.65 -17.42 25.38
CA ILE A 174 -22.94 -17.71 24.12
C ILE A 174 -23.11 -16.58 23.12
N THR A 175 -24.35 -16.11 22.89
CA THR A 175 -24.61 -15.02 21.94
C THR A 175 -23.96 -13.71 22.37
N LEU A 176 -24.00 -13.37 23.66
CA LEU A 176 -23.33 -12.18 24.19
C LEU A 176 -21.80 -12.28 24.06
N CYS A 177 -21.22 -13.47 24.28
CA CYS A 177 -19.80 -13.72 24.04
C CYS A 177 -19.43 -13.46 22.57
N VAL A 178 -20.21 -14.01 21.63
CA VAL A 178 -19.98 -13.83 20.20
C VAL A 178 -20.03 -12.36 19.81
N ILE A 179 -21.12 -11.66 20.15
CA ILE A 179 -21.30 -10.24 19.79
C ILE A 179 -20.19 -9.39 20.40
N GLY A 180 -19.86 -9.59 21.67
CA GLY A 180 -18.81 -8.84 22.35
C GLY A 180 -17.42 -9.08 21.74
N ARG A 181 -17.10 -10.33 21.38
CA ARG A 181 -15.81 -10.67 20.76
C ARG A 181 -15.69 -10.14 19.35
N ILE A 182 -16.75 -10.25 18.55
CA ILE A 182 -16.81 -9.71 17.19
C ILE A 182 -16.69 -8.18 17.21
N GLY A 183 -17.47 -7.49 18.05
CA GLY A 183 -17.37 -6.04 18.15
C GLY A 183 -15.98 -5.56 18.59
N ALA A 184 -15.33 -6.28 19.52
CA ALA A 184 -13.96 -5.98 19.91
C ALA A 184 -12.93 -6.28 18.80
N LEU A 185 -13.17 -7.32 17.99
CA LEU A 185 -12.33 -7.64 16.83
C LEU A 185 -12.45 -6.57 15.76
N ASP A 186 -13.66 -6.18 15.38
CA ASP A 186 -13.92 -5.15 14.35
C ASP A 186 -13.29 -3.81 14.74
N GLN A 187 -13.49 -3.37 15.98
CA GLN A 187 -12.89 -2.12 16.47
C GLN A 187 -11.36 -2.16 16.37
N ARG A 188 -10.77 -3.31 16.67
CA ARG A 188 -9.32 -3.47 16.68
C ARG A 188 -8.75 -3.64 15.27
N LEU A 189 -9.51 -4.21 14.33
CA LEU A 189 -9.17 -4.27 12.91
C LEU A 189 -9.17 -2.86 12.32
N LEU A 190 -10.20 -2.06 12.62
CA LEU A 190 -10.29 -0.68 12.16
C LEU A 190 -9.10 0.15 12.67
N ALA A 191 -8.83 0.12 13.98
CA ALA A 191 -7.72 0.86 14.58
C ALA A 191 -6.35 0.42 14.03
N ALA A 192 -6.19 -0.88 13.74
CA ALA A 192 -4.97 -1.39 13.12
C ALA A 192 -4.82 -0.91 11.66
N ALA A 193 -5.91 -0.87 10.89
CA ALA A 193 -5.91 -0.37 9.52
C ALA A 193 -5.61 1.14 9.46
N GLU A 194 -6.23 1.94 10.34
CA GLU A 194 -5.96 3.38 10.46
C GLU A 194 -4.49 3.65 10.80
N HIS A 195 -3.96 2.96 11.81
CA HIS A 195 -2.54 3.10 12.17
C HIS A 195 -1.59 2.69 11.03
N PHE A 196 -1.97 1.69 10.23
CA PHE A 196 -1.17 1.31 9.06
C PHE A 196 -1.24 2.38 7.96
N ALA A 197 -2.41 2.95 7.69
CA ALA A 197 -2.58 4.02 6.72
C ALA A 197 -1.77 5.28 7.11
N ASP A 198 -1.77 5.65 8.40
CA ASP A 198 -0.95 6.76 8.92
C ASP A 198 0.55 6.48 8.74
N LEU A 199 0.99 5.24 9.01
CA LEU A 199 2.38 4.85 8.76
C LEU A 199 2.73 4.94 7.27
N LEU A 200 1.84 4.47 6.39
CA LEU A 200 2.05 4.51 4.95
C LEU A 200 2.19 5.96 4.47
N ALA A 201 1.27 6.84 4.88
CA ALA A 201 1.28 8.25 4.54
C ALA A 201 2.59 8.92 4.97
N THR A 202 3.07 8.65 6.19
CA THR A 202 4.30 9.24 6.72
C THR A 202 5.60 8.67 6.13
N LYS A 203 5.58 7.46 5.56
CA LYS A 203 6.77 6.78 5.05
C LYS A 203 6.91 6.80 3.54
N VAL A 204 5.80 6.91 2.84
CA VAL A 204 5.74 6.98 1.36
C VAL A 204 5.64 8.43 0.88
N SER A 205 5.03 9.33 1.66
CA SER A 205 5.07 10.76 1.32
C SER A 205 6.49 11.29 1.47
N THR A 206 7.12 11.59 0.35
CA THR A 206 8.38 12.32 0.25
C THR A 206 8.18 13.84 0.31
N GLU A 207 6.93 14.31 0.43
CA GLU A 207 6.60 15.72 0.16
C GLU A 207 6.34 16.55 1.42
N ASP A 208 5.79 16.02 2.52
CA ASP A 208 5.05 16.92 3.43
C ASP A 208 5.47 17.02 4.92
N ASP A 209 6.31 16.14 5.51
CA ASP A 209 6.40 16.16 7.00
C ASP A 209 7.78 15.90 7.65
N ALA A 210 8.90 16.16 6.98
CA ALA A 210 10.20 16.14 7.66
C ALA A 210 11.06 17.34 7.30
N GLU A 211 11.74 17.90 8.30
CA GLU A 211 12.84 18.88 8.17
C GLU A 211 14.03 18.39 7.28
N ASP A 212 13.86 17.33 6.49
CA ASP A 212 14.88 16.70 5.67
C ASP A 212 14.27 16.07 4.39
N ASN A 213 13.79 16.90 3.46
CA ASN A 213 13.36 16.50 2.11
C ASN A 213 14.57 16.13 1.20
N SER A 214 15.52 15.39 1.76
CA SER A 214 16.82 15.06 1.14
C SER A 214 16.71 14.37 -0.23
N CYS A 215 15.64 13.61 -0.46
CA CYS A 215 15.37 12.95 -1.74
C CYS A 215 14.85 13.90 -2.82
N LEU A 216 13.96 14.83 -2.45
CA LEU A 216 13.49 15.89 -3.33
C LEU A 216 14.65 16.83 -3.68
N GLU A 217 15.42 17.25 -2.68
CA GLU A 217 16.59 18.10 -2.86
C GLU A 217 17.67 17.42 -3.71
N PHE A 218 17.87 16.10 -3.56
CA PHE A 218 18.76 15.34 -4.45
C PHE A 218 18.30 15.42 -5.92
N GLU A 219 17.01 15.21 -6.18
CA GLU A 219 16.47 15.27 -7.54
C GLU A 219 16.54 16.69 -8.12
N GLU A 220 16.27 17.73 -7.33
CA GLU A 220 16.43 19.12 -7.74
C GLU A 220 17.89 19.46 -8.08
N LEU A 221 18.84 19.04 -7.25
CA LEU A 221 20.26 19.26 -7.49
C LEU A 221 20.75 18.53 -8.73
N ARG A 222 20.28 17.29 -8.95
CA ARG A 222 20.54 16.53 -10.16
C ARG A 222 20.06 17.28 -11.41
N GLN A 223 18.82 17.77 -11.41
CA GLN A 223 18.30 18.57 -12.54
C GLN A 223 19.09 19.86 -12.76
N GLN A 224 19.60 20.50 -11.71
CA GLN A 224 20.45 21.68 -11.83
C GLN A 224 21.81 21.34 -12.46
N LEU A 225 22.39 20.19 -12.09
CA LEU A 225 23.64 19.72 -12.67
C LEU A 225 23.46 19.37 -14.16
N ASP A 226 22.38 18.69 -14.52
CA ASP A 226 22.07 18.33 -15.91
C ASP A 226 21.96 19.60 -16.78
N ARG A 227 21.25 20.63 -16.31
CA ARG A 227 21.17 21.94 -16.99
C ARG A 227 22.53 22.62 -17.14
N ALA A 228 23.40 22.54 -16.14
CA ALA A 228 24.74 23.11 -16.24
C ALA A 228 25.58 22.43 -17.34
N TYR A 229 25.38 21.13 -17.56
CA TYR A 229 26.03 20.40 -18.64
C TYR A 229 25.39 20.66 -20.03
N GLU A 230 24.09 20.90 -20.09
CA GLU A 230 23.41 21.40 -21.29
C GLU A 230 24.00 22.76 -21.72
N ASP A 231 24.12 23.72 -20.79
CA ASP A 231 24.71 25.04 -21.04
C ASP A 231 26.15 24.95 -21.61
N ILE A 232 26.96 24.03 -21.07
CA ILE A 232 28.32 23.77 -21.58
C ILE A 232 28.25 23.24 -23.01
N SER A 233 27.34 22.30 -23.28
CA SER A 233 27.19 21.69 -24.60
C SER A 233 26.78 22.74 -25.64
N GLU A 234 25.83 23.61 -25.33
CA GLU A 234 25.44 24.73 -26.18
C GLU A 234 26.60 25.70 -26.46
N CYS A 235 27.40 26.03 -25.43
CA CYS A 235 28.58 26.87 -25.59
C CYS A 235 29.60 26.24 -26.57
N VAL A 236 29.80 24.92 -26.48
CA VAL A 236 30.70 24.19 -27.38
C VAL A 236 30.19 24.21 -28.81
N GLU A 237 28.89 23.98 -29.03
CA GLU A 237 28.29 24.05 -30.36
C GLU A 237 28.45 25.45 -30.99
N GLN A 238 28.19 26.50 -30.23
CA GLN A 238 28.34 27.89 -30.69
C GLN A 238 29.80 28.25 -31.02
N SER A 239 30.77 27.66 -30.32
CA SER A 239 32.20 27.89 -30.55
C SER A 239 32.79 27.13 -31.74
N ASN A 240 32.05 26.16 -32.30
CA ASN A 240 32.42 25.39 -33.49
C ASN A 240 31.81 25.95 -34.79
N ILE A 241 31.01 27.03 -34.71
CA ILE A 241 30.43 27.79 -35.83
C ILE A 241 31.31 29.01 -36.12
#